data_AF-A0A6L6AAZ2-F1
#
_entry.id   AF-A0A6L6AAZ2-F1
#
_cell.length_a   1.000
_cell.length_b   1.000
_cell.length_c   1.000
_cell.angle_alpha   90.00
_cell.angle_beta   90.00
_cell.angle_gamma   90.00
#
_symmetry.space_group_name_H-M   'P 1'
#
loop_
_entity.id
_entity.type
_entity.pdbx_description
1 polymer ?
#
loop_
_entity_poly.entity_id
_entity_poly.type
_entity_poly.pdbx_seq_one_letter_code
_entity_poly.pdbx_strand_id
1 'polypeptide(L)'
;MKIHISNATSRDATVVATSTPAKESTISSKNGKPVSFQRYVAAGEGKLNEDLVKVLGDAYSQQLIDSDPEIDLEMVGRAIDGTSTVLLNKDNQPLYCAPEVLEIIYGPDGKEVERRTPIDIAPNVNDGAPVKWTGKLIPRNDLIRKYGIKRTMQLRHVDGVTFDFLYAIAKELDEKDSVALIAGGEGGKGPLVLQANGSPYRGFLDGRIDGDKFLLLLHLSAMELKKPAAKSEKEAE
;
A
#
# COMPACT_ATOMS: atom_id res chain seq x y z
N MET A 1 -7.63 -6.88 14.13
CA MET A 1 -8.60 -5.76 14.04
C MET A 1 -9.99 -6.34 14.17
N LYS A 2 -10.89 -5.72 14.93
CA LYS A 2 -12.30 -6.15 14.95
C LYS A 2 -13.00 -5.66 13.67
N ILE A 3 -13.92 -6.45 13.14
CA ILE A 3 -14.76 -6.08 12.01
C ILE A 3 -16.18 -6.53 12.31
N HIS A 4 -17.14 -5.63 12.12
CA HIS A 4 -18.56 -5.89 12.23
C HIS A 4 -19.09 -6.19 10.83
N ILE A 5 -19.60 -7.40 10.58
CA ILE A 5 -19.97 -7.89 9.24
C ILE A 5 -21.31 -8.60 9.27
N SER A 6 -22.11 -8.42 8.20
CA SER A 6 -23.37 -9.14 8.00
C SER A 6 -23.27 -10.22 6.91
N ASN A 7 -24.13 -11.23 7.01
CA ASN A 7 -24.32 -12.24 5.98
C ASN A 7 -25.46 -11.84 5.01
N ALA A 8 -25.77 -12.74 4.05
CA ALA A 8 -26.85 -12.56 3.08
C ALA A 8 -28.23 -12.31 3.70
N THR A 9 -28.49 -12.89 4.87
CA THR A 9 -29.77 -12.80 5.60
C THR A 9 -29.83 -11.60 6.56
N SER A 10 -28.88 -10.66 6.46
CA SER A 10 -28.74 -9.50 7.37
C SER A 10 -28.54 -9.86 8.84
N ARG A 11 -28.11 -11.09 9.15
CA ARG A 11 -27.54 -11.40 10.47
C ARG A 11 -26.10 -10.92 10.50
N ASP A 12 -25.71 -10.31 11.62
CA ASP A 12 -24.38 -9.74 11.79
C ASP A 12 -23.64 -10.33 13.00
N ALA A 13 -22.31 -10.16 12.97
CA ALA A 13 -21.43 -10.51 14.04
C ALA A 13 -20.18 -9.63 14.02
N THR A 14 -19.59 -9.41 15.19
CA THR A 14 -18.24 -8.82 15.30
C THR A 14 -17.21 -9.95 15.36
N VAL A 15 -16.30 -9.96 14.39
CA VAL A 15 -15.25 -10.99 14.27
C VAL A 15 -13.88 -10.33 14.18
N VAL A 16 -12.81 -11.14 14.11
CA VAL A 16 -11.44 -10.63 14.03
C VAL A 16 -10.90 -10.79 12.61
N ALA A 17 -10.48 -9.68 12.01
CA ALA A 17 -9.68 -9.67 10.79
C ALA A 17 -8.18 -9.62 11.16
N THR A 18 -7.43 -10.57 10.62
CA THR A 18 -5.98 -10.71 10.79
C THR A 18 -5.26 -10.63 9.44
N SER A 19 -4.05 -10.10 9.42
CA SER A 19 -3.22 -10.19 8.21
C SER A 19 -2.88 -11.66 7.93
N THR A 20 -2.79 -12.01 6.66
CA THR A 20 -2.24 -13.31 6.27
C THR A 20 -0.76 -13.39 6.67
N PRO A 21 -0.24 -14.58 7.04
CA PRO A 21 1.17 -14.73 7.36
C PRO A 21 2.04 -14.22 6.21
N ALA A 22 3.02 -13.39 6.54
CA ALA A 22 3.99 -12.95 5.53
C ALA A 22 4.79 -14.17 5.07
N LYS A 23 5.02 -14.26 3.75
CA LYS A 23 6.01 -15.19 3.23
C LYS A 23 7.37 -14.83 3.85
N GLU A 24 8.16 -15.83 4.23
CA GLU A 24 9.52 -15.59 4.70
C GLU A 24 10.27 -14.74 3.67
N SER A 25 10.79 -13.61 4.12
CA SER A 25 11.60 -12.74 3.27
C SER A 25 12.92 -13.43 2.99
N THR A 26 13.42 -13.28 1.77
CA THR A 26 14.80 -13.64 1.47
C THR A 26 15.74 -12.70 2.22
N ILE A 27 16.79 -13.26 2.81
CA ILE A 27 17.87 -12.48 3.43
C ILE A 27 18.89 -12.16 2.35
N SER A 28 19.22 -10.89 2.15
CA SER A 28 20.32 -10.47 1.29
C SER A 28 21.60 -11.14 1.77
N SER A 29 22.26 -11.90 0.90
CA SER A 29 23.49 -12.63 1.24
C SER A 29 24.49 -12.65 0.07
N LYS A 30 25.77 -12.79 0.40
CA LYS A 30 26.87 -13.01 -0.54
C LYS A 30 27.68 -14.20 -0.03
N ASN A 31 27.84 -15.24 -0.84
CA ASN A 31 28.54 -16.48 -0.48
C ASN A 31 28.02 -17.13 0.82
N GLY A 32 26.69 -17.14 1.00
CA GLY A 32 26.05 -17.72 2.19
C GLY A 32 26.18 -16.90 3.48
N LYS A 33 26.81 -15.72 3.43
CA LYS A 33 26.90 -14.80 4.56
C LYS A 33 25.88 -13.66 4.41
N PRO A 34 25.13 -13.31 5.47
CA PRO A 34 24.24 -12.16 5.44
C PRO A 34 25.00 -10.88 5.09
N VAL A 35 24.38 -10.01 4.29
CA VAL A 35 24.89 -8.67 4.01
C VAL A 35 23.85 -7.62 4.38
N SER A 36 24.31 -6.46 4.83
CA SER A 36 23.49 -5.28 5.10
C SER A 36 23.86 -4.15 4.15
N PHE A 37 22.92 -3.24 3.94
CA PHE A 37 23.19 -2.01 3.20
C PHE A 37 23.78 -0.97 4.16
N GLN A 38 24.90 -0.37 3.77
CA GLN A 38 25.55 0.73 4.47
C GLN A 38 25.61 1.93 3.55
N ARG A 39 25.33 3.11 4.09
CA ARG A 39 25.48 4.39 3.40
C ARG A 39 26.72 5.08 3.94
N TYR A 40 27.49 5.71 3.07
CA TYR A 40 28.69 6.45 3.45
C TYR A 40 28.60 7.88 2.94
N VAL A 41 29.26 8.80 3.64
CA VAL A 41 29.44 10.18 3.16
C VAL A 41 30.34 10.16 1.93
N ALA A 42 29.84 10.66 0.80
CA ALA A 42 30.56 10.70 -0.46
C ALA A 42 31.34 12.01 -0.68
N ALA A 43 30.84 13.13 -0.13
CA ALA A 43 31.47 14.45 -0.23
C ALA A 43 31.07 15.31 0.98
N GLY A 44 31.99 16.17 1.41
CA GLY A 44 31.73 17.20 2.43
C GLY A 44 31.04 18.44 1.86
N GLU A 45 30.66 19.36 2.74
CA GLU A 45 30.11 20.66 2.35
C GLU A 45 31.13 21.47 1.54
N GLY A 46 30.72 22.11 0.45
CA GLY A 46 31.61 22.88 -0.43
C GLY A 46 32.60 22.05 -1.23
N LYS A 47 32.48 20.71 -1.19
CA LYS A 47 33.34 19.76 -1.93
C LYS A 47 32.71 19.23 -3.22
N LEU A 48 31.52 19.72 -3.57
CA LEU A 48 30.88 19.39 -4.83
C LEU A 48 31.49 20.19 -5.98
N ASN A 49 31.34 19.68 -7.21
CA ASN A 49 31.90 20.27 -8.42
C ASN A 49 31.59 21.78 -8.56
N GLU A 50 30.34 22.18 -8.35
CA GLU A 50 29.92 23.59 -8.49
C GLU A 50 30.65 24.53 -7.54
N ASP A 51 31.00 24.08 -6.34
CA ASP A 51 31.67 24.89 -5.33
C ASP A 51 33.19 24.89 -5.56
N LEU A 52 33.76 23.73 -5.90
CA LEU A 52 35.18 23.63 -6.24
C LEU A 52 35.55 24.45 -7.47
N VAL A 53 34.68 24.51 -8.49
CA VAL A 53 34.89 25.37 -9.66
C VAL A 53 34.94 26.85 -9.28
N LYS A 54 34.08 27.30 -8.34
CA LYS A 54 34.09 28.69 -7.86
C LYS A 54 35.36 29.02 -7.06
N VAL A 55 35.87 28.05 -6.29
CA VAL A 55 37.05 28.25 -5.42
C VAL A 55 38.37 28.13 -6.19
N LEU A 56 38.49 27.13 -7.07
CA LEU A 56 39.74 26.77 -7.75
C LEU A 56 39.85 27.38 -9.16
N GLY A 57 38.73 27.79 -9.76
CA GLY A 57 38.70 28.40 -11.09
C GLY A 57 39.42 27.56 -12.14
N ASP A 58 40.30 28.21 -12.92
CA ASP A 58 41.07 27.57 -14.00
C ASP A 58 41.99 26.44 -13.50
N ALA A 59 42.38 26.46 -12.23
CA ALA A 59 43.25 25.43 -11.64
C ALA A 59 42.49 24.17 -11.20
N TYR A 60 41.14 24.16 -11.29
CA TYR A 60 40.30 23.06 -10.82
C TYR A 60 40.75 21.69 -11.34
N SER A 61 40.95 21.57 -12.65
CA SER A 61 41.30 20.29 -13.29
C SER A 61 42.65 19.75 -12.82
N GLN A 62 43.63 20.63 -12.65
CA GLN A 62 44.97 20.24 -12.21
C GLN A 62 44.96 19.85 -10.72
N GLN A 63 44.19 20.57 -9.89
CA GLN A 63 44.05 20.26 -8.47
C GLN A 63 43.35 18.91 -8.21
N LEU A 64 42.35 18.54 -9.02
CA LEU A 64 41.76 17.19 -8.97
C LEU A 64 42.80 16.09 -9.18
N ILE A 65 43.73 16.28 -10.11
CA ILE A 65 44.77 15.29 -10.41
C ILE A 65 45.80 15.22 -9.28
N ASP A 66 46.18 16.38 -8.75
CA ASP A 66 47.34 16.48 -7.87
C ASP A 66 47.01 16.23 -6.39
N SER A 67 45.76 16.46 -5.95
CA SER A 67 45.48 16.58 -4.51
C SER A 67 44.06 16.20 -4.06
N ASP A 68 43.19 15.69 -4.94
CA ASP A 68 41.82 15.25 -4.60
C ASP A 68 41.05 16.26 -3.69
N PRO A 69 40.92 17.55 -4.05
CA PRO A 69 40.35 18.59 -3.21
C PRO A 69 38.88 18.36 -2.83
N GLU A 70 38.18 17.49 -3.56
CA GLU A 70 36.82 17.00 -3.28
C GLU A 70 36.75 16.02 -2.09
N ILE A 71 37.86 15.40 -1.74
CA ILE A 71 37.92 14.42 -0.65
C ILE A 71 38.20 15.15 0.67
N ASP A 72 37.15 15.33 1.46
CA ASP A 72 37.31 15.69 2.87
C ASP A 72 37.71 14.44 3.66
N LEU A 73 39.01 14.30 3.96
CA LEU A 73 39.57 13.16 4.67
C LEU A 73 38.97 12.92 6.06
N GLU A 74 38.43 13.97 6.69
CA GLU A 74 37.76 13.82 7.97
C GLU A 74 36.38 13.21 7.79
N MET A 75 35.64 13.56 6.73
CA MET A 75 34.22 13.23 6.56
C MET A 75 33.94 12.05 5.62
N VAL A 76 34.66 11.95 4.50
CA VAL A 76 34.38 10.97 3.44
C VAL A 76 34.60 9.55 3.96
N GLY A 77 33.69 8.63 3.62
CA GLY A 77 33.74 7.25 4.07
C GLY A 77 33.18 7.01 5.48
N ARG A 78 32.77 8.05 6.21
CA ARG A 78 32.01 7.87 7.46
C ARG A 78 30.67 7.20 7.17
N ALA A 79 30.33 6.20 8.00
CA ALA A 79 29.04 5.52 7.91
C ALA A 79 27.90 6.44 8.36
N ILE A 80 26.78 6.40 7.62
CA ILE A 80 25.58 7.16 7.92
C ILE A 80 24.58 6.22 8.59
N ASP A 81 24.52 6.30 9.92
CA ASP A 81 23.60 5.47 10.72
C ASP A 81 22.16 6.00 10.64
N GLY A 82 21.98 7.30 10.86
CA GLY A 82 20.67 7.95 10.90
C GLY A 82 20.66 9.25 10.10
N THR A 83 19.51 9.56 9.49
CA THR A 83 19.30 10.82 8.77
C THR A 83 18.03 11.48 9.30
N SER A 84 18.12 12.77 9.59
CA SER A 84 16.95 13.60 9.86
C SER A 84 16.47 14.26 8.57
N THR A 85 15.17 14.20 8.31
CA THR A 85 14.59 14.89 7.15
C THR A 85 14.36 16.36 7.52
N VAL A 86 14.93 17.27 6.75
CA VAL A 86 14.66 18.72 6.81
C VAL A 86 13.97 19.11 5.51
N LEU A 87 12.86 19.81 5.60
CA LEU A 87 12.17 20.35 4.43
C LEU A 87 12.82 21.68 4.05
N LEU A 88 13.16 21.86 2.77
CA LEU A 88 13.74 23.08 2.24
C LEU A 88 12.67 23.85 1.44
N ASN A 89 12.76 25.18 1.45
CA ASN A 89 12.00 26.01 0.52
C ASN A 89 12.66 26.02 -0.88
N LYS A 90 12.07 26.75 -1.83
CA LYS A 90 12.59 26.90 -3.20
C LYS A 90 13.99 27.52 -3.29
N ASP A 91 14.46 28.16 -2.22
CA ASP A 91 15.75 28.84 -2.12
C ASP A 91 16.77 28.00 -1.30
N ASN A 92 16.50 26.70 -1.10
CA ASN A 92 17.30 25.76 -0.31
C ASN A 92 17.47 26.11 1.18
N GLN A 93 16.58 26.93 1.74
CA GLN A 93 16.60 27.28 3.17
C GLN A 93 15.69 26.35 3.98
N PRO A 94 16.08 25.95 5.20
CA PRO A 94 15.23 25.16 6.09
C PRO A 94 13.87 25.83 6.34
N LEU A 95 12.79 25.04 6.25
CA LEU A 95 11.45 25.46 6.65
C LEU A 95 11.32 25.38 8.18
N TYR A 96 11.00 26.50 8.81
CA TYR A 96 10.79 26.60 10.27
C TYR A 96 9.32 26.51 10.69
N CYS A 97 8.40 26.43 9.74
CA CYS A 97 6.97 26.25 9.97
C CYS A 97 6.47 24.94 9.35
N ALA A 98 5.38 24.41 9.91
CA ALA A 98 4.71 23.27 9.32
C ALA A 98 4.21 23.63 7.91
N PRO A 99 4.47 22.81 6.88
CA PRO A 99 3.94 23.07 5.55
C PRO A 99 2.41 22.93 5.55
N GLU A 100 1.77 23.67 4.66
CA GLU A 100 0.36 23.42 4.35
C GLU A 100 0.26 22.09 3.59
N VAL A 101 -0.53 21.16 4.12
CA VAL A 101 -0.78 19.86 3.48
C VAL A 101 -1.97 20.01 2.55
N LEU A 102 -1.77 19.66 1.29
CA LEU A 102 -2.82 19.63 0.26
C LEU A 102 -3.02 18.19 -0.22
N GLU A 103 -4.28 17.79 -0.39
CA GLU A 103 -4.65 16.55 -1.06
C GLU A 103 -4.83 16.84 -2.56
N ILE A 104 -4.01 16.19 -3.40
CA ILE A 104 -4.09 16.27 -4.87
C ILE A 104 -4.61 14.93 -5.39
N ILE A 105 -5.74 14.95 -6.09
CA ILE A 105 -6.38 13.77 -6.66
C ILE A 105 -6.04 13.70 -8.14
N TYR A 106 -5.43 12.59 -8.56
CA TYR A 106 -5.13 12.31 -9.96
C TYR A 106 -6.17 11.37 -10.56
N GLY A 107 -6.55 11.65 -11.80
CA GLY A 107 -7.40 10.80 -12.62
C GLY A 107 -6.64 9.60 -13.17
N PRO A 108 -7.36 8.62 -13.77
CA PRO A 108 -6.74 7.44 -14.37
C PRO A 108 -5.79 7.73 -15.54
N ASP A 109 -5.89 8.93 -16.14
CA ASP A 109 -5.00 9.43 -17.20
C ASP A 109 -3.77 10.16 -16.65
N GLY A 110 -3.61 10.23 -15.32
CA GLY A 110 -2.53 10.93 -14.64
C GLY A 110 -2.71 12.44 -14.54
N LYS A 111 -3.84 13.00 -15.00
CA LYS A 111 -4.13 14.44 -14.87
C LYS A 111 -4.67 14.76 -13.48
N GLU A 112 -4.32 15.93 -12.97
CA GLU A 112 -4.89 16.45 -11.73
C GLU A 112 -6.39 16.74 -11.94
N VAL A 113 -7.21 16.16 -11.07
CA VAL A 113 -8.68 16.28 -11.07
C VAL A 113 -9.14 17.28 -10.02
N GLU A 114 -8.52 17.23 -8.83
CA GLU A 114 -8.92 18.05 -7.70
C GLU A 114 -7.72 18.35 -6.80
N ARG A 115 -7.74 19.53 -6.17
CA ARG A 115 -6.79 19.97 -5.15
C ARG A 115 -7.55 20.61 -4.01
N ARG A 116 -7.36 20.12 -2.78
CA ARG A 116 -8.10 20.59 -1.61
C ARG A 116 -7.33 20.41 -0.30
N THR A 117 -7.85 21.00 0.76
CA THR A 117 -7.45 20.65 2.14
C THR A 117 -7.87 19.20 2.43
N PRO A 118 -7.00 18.38 3.05
CA PRO A 118 -7.33 17.01 3.43
C PRO A 118 -8.61 16.93 4.26
N ILE A 119 -9.47 15.97 3.93
CA ILE A 119 -10.68 15.67 4.68
C ILE A 119 -10.42 14.44 5.53
N ASP A 120 -10.68 14.53 6.83
CA ASP A 120 -10.53 13.38 7.73
C ASP A 120 -11.65 12.35 7.49
N ILE A 121 -11.24 11.10 7.30
CA ILE A 121 -12.14 9.97 7.06
C ILE A 121 -12.00 8.96 8.20
N ALA A 122 -13.10 8.73 8.93
CA ALA A 122 -13.16 7.73 9.98
C ALA A 122 -13.18 6.30 9.41
N PRO A 123 -12.66 5.30 10.16
CA PRO A 123 -12.84 3.90 9.80
C PRO A 123 -14.32 3.49 9.89
N ASN A 124 -14.78 2.64 8.98
CA ASN A 124 -16.19 2.27 8.86
C ASN A 124 -16.47 0.76 8.88
N VAL A 125 -15.48 -0.04 9.32
CA VAL A 125 -15.58 -1.50 9.37
C VAL A 125 -15.84 -2.05 10.77
N ASN A 126 -15.68 -1.23 11.80
CA ASN A 126 -15.91 -1.58 13.20
C ASN A 126 -16.85 -0.56 13.87
N ASP A 127 -17.79 -0.04 13.07
CA ASP A 127 -18.76 0.97 13.47
C ASP A 127 -20.09 0.33 13.89
N GLY A 128 -21.06 1.13 14.32
CA GLY A 128 -22.40 0.68 14.72
C GLY A 128 -23.14 -0.06 13.60
N ALA A 129 -22.91 0.28 12.33
CA ALA A 129 -23.45 -0.43 11.18
C ALA A 129 -22.49 -1.53 10.69
N PRO A 130 -22.96 -2.76 10.39
CA PRO A 130 -22.12 -3.81 9.86
C PRO A 130 -21.71 -3.53 8.42
N VAL A 131 -20.54 -4.04 8.03
CA VAL A 131 -20.16 -4.23 6.63
C VAL A 131 -21.13 -5.21 5.98
N LYS A 132 -21.87 -4.74 4.98
CA LYS A 132 -22.99 -5.49 4.41
C LYS A 132 -22.61 -6.25 3.16
N TRP A 133 -23.24 -7.41 2.99
CA TRP A 133 -23.34 -8.06 1.68
C TRP A 133 -24.15 -7.19 0.73
N THR A 134 -23.59 -6.93 -0.45
CA THR A 134 -24.29 -6.17 -1.51
C THR A 134 -25.28 -7.04 -2.30
N GLY A 135 -25.31 -8.35 -2.05
CA GLY A 135 -26.06 -9.34 -2.84
C GLY A 135 -25.36 -9.73 -4.16
N LYS A 136 -24.29 -9.03 -4.55
CA LYS A 136 -23.54 -9.33 -5.76
C LYS A 136 -22.48 -10.41 -5.49
N LEU A 137 -22.68 -11.57 -6.10
CA LEU A 137 -21.68 -12.64 -6.19
C LEU A 137 -20.89 -12.51 -7.48
N ILE A 138 -19.60 -12.80 -7.41
CA ILE A 138 -18.67 -12.74 -8.55
C ILE A 138 -17.94 -14.08 -8.63
N PRO A 139 -17.86 -14.74 -9.79
CA PRO A 139 -17.09 -15.98 -9.92
C PRO A 139 -15.65 -15.80 -9.44
N ARG A 140 -15.09 -16.80 -8.76
CA ARG A 140 -13.74 -16.69 -8.18
C ARG A 140 -12.67 -16.39 -9.24
N ASN A 141 -12.81 -16.97 -10.42
CA ASN A 141 -11.95 -16.69 -11.59
C ASN A 141 -12.05 -15.25 -12.11
N ASP A 142 -13.20 -14.60 -11.93
CA ASP A 142 -13.39 -13.21 -12.34
C ASP A 142 -12.71 -12.24 -11.38
N LEU A 143 -12.67 -12.57 -10.07
CA LEU A 143 -11.99 -11.74 -9.07
C LEU A 143 -10.52 -11.49 -9.48
N ILE A 144 -9.79 -12.56 -9.79
CA ILE A 144 -8.37 -12.52 -10.11
C ILE A 144 -8.07 -11.88 -11.47
N ARG A 145 -9.04 -11.87 -12.40
CA ARG A 145 -8.88 -11.31 -13.75
C ARG A 145 -9.29 -9.85 -13.84
N LYS A 146 -10.25 -9.42 -13.02
CA LYS A 146 -10.87 -8.09 -13.09
C LYS A 146 -10.40 -7.15 -11.99
N TYR A 147 -9.78 -7.62 -10.91
CA TYR A 147 -9.42 -6.74 -9.78
C TYR A 147 -7.97 -6.90 -9.34
N GLY A 148 -7.30 -5.78 -9.10
CA GLY A 148 -5.96 -5.74 -8.50
C GLY A 148 -6.05 -5.80 -6.97
N ILE A 149 -5.88 -6.99 -6.39
CA ILE A 149 -5.93 -7.17 -4.93
C ILE A 149 -4.69 -6.55 -4.28
N LYS A 150 -4.88 -5.53 -3.44
CA LYS A 150 -3.80 -4.83 -2.72
C LYS A 150 -3.51 -5.46 -1.36
N ARG A 151 -4.55 -6.00 -0.70
CA ARG A 151 -4.43 -6.60 0.63
C ARG A 151 -5.42 -7.76 0.78
N THR A 152 -5.00 -8.81 1.48
CA THR A 152 -5.89 -9.90 1.88
C THR A 152 -5.80 -10.08 3.40
N MET A 153 -6.95 -10.21 4.06
CA MET A 153 -7.06 -10.47 5.50
C MET A 153 -7.86 -11.75 5.73
N GLN A 154 -7.51 -12.53 6.74
CA GLN A 154 -8.30 -13.68 7.16
C GLN A 154 -9.29 -13.26 8.25
N LEU A 155 -10.56 -13.60 8.08
CA LEU A 155 -11.58 -13.45 9.12
C LEU A 155 -11.57 -14.70 10.01
N ARG A 156 -11.51 -14.48 11.32
CA ARG A 156 -11.43 -15.53 12.34
C ARG A 156 -12.56 -15.35 13.35
N HIS A 157 -13.13 -16.48 13.76
CA HIS A 157 -14.10 -16.54 14.84
C HIS A 157 -13.42 -16.22 16.18
N VAL A 158 -14.21 -15.78 17.14
CA VAL A 158 -13.78 -15.50 18.53
C VAL A 158 -14.37 -16.50 19.52
N ASP A 159 -15.45 -17.17 19.14
CA ASP A 159 -16.20 -18.13 19.92
C ASP A 159 -16.94 -19.12 19.00
N GLY A 160 -17.69 -20.07 19.56
CA GLY A 160 -18.44 -21.07 18.79
C GLY A 160 -19.58 -20.48 17.94
N VAL A 161 -20.21 -19.40 18.40
CA VAL A 161 -21.34 -18.77 17.67
C VAL A 161 -20.83 -18.09 16.40
N THR A 162 -19.72 -17.36 16.52
CA THR A 162 -19.04 -16.73 15.39
C THR A 162 -18.37 -17.75 14.48
N PHE A 163 -18.00 -18.94 15.00
CA PHE A 163 -17.54 -20.06 14.17
C PHE A 163 -18.64 -20.50 13.22
N ASP A 164 -19.82 -20.86 13.73
CA ASP A 164 -20.94 -21.33 12.91
C ASP A 164 -21.37 -20.27 11.90
N PHE A 165 -21.40 -19.01 12.32
CA PHE A 165 -21.69 -17.87 11.46
C PHE A 165 -20.72 -17.75 10.28
N LEU A 166 -19.40 -17.76 10.54
CA LEU A 166 -18.39 -17.63 9.48
C LEU A 166 -18.29 -18.89 8.62
N TYR A 167 -18.46 -20.08 9.20
CA TYR A 167 -18.48 -21.35 8.48
C TYR A 167 -19.64 -21.39 7.49
N ALA A 168 -20.85 -20.98 7.89
CA ALA A 168 -22.01 -20.93 7.00
C ALA A 168 -21.78 -20.00 5.81
N ILE A 169 -21.17 -18.82 6.04
CA ILE A 169 -20.78 -17.90 4.96
C ILE A 169 -19.74 -18.55 4.04
N ALA A 170 -18.72 -19.17 4.61
CA ALA A 170 -17.65 -19.81 3.84
C ALA A 170 -18.19 -20.92 2.95
N LYS A 171 -19.06 -21.77 3.50
CA LYS A 171 -19.75 -22.85 2.80
C LYS A 171 -20.59 -22.33 1.63
N GLU A 172 -21.41 -21.30 1.86
CA GLU A 172 -22.25 -20.72 0.80
C GLU A 172 -21.41 -20.20 -0.38
N LEU A 173 -20.28 -19.55 -0.10
CA LEU A 173 -19.41 -19.00 -1.13
C LEU A 173 -18.66 -20.07 -1.89
N ASP A 174 -18.21 -21.12 -1.20
CA ASP A 174 -17.45 -22.21 -1.80
C ASP A 174 -18.33 -23.09 -2.70
N GLU A 175 -19.53 -23.44 -2.23
CA GLU A 175 -20.52 -24.20 -3.02
C GLU A 175 -20.92 -23.49 -4.32
N LYS A 176 -20.88 -22.14 -4.32
CA LYS A 176 -21.20 -21.30 -5.47
C LYS A 176 -19.99 -20.95 -6.35
N ASP A 177 -18.79 -21.39 -5.99
CA ASP A 177 -17.50 -20.98 -6.58
C ASP A 177 -17.41 -19.46 -6.82
N SER A 178 -17.78 -18.69 -5.81
CA SER A 178 -17.94 -17.24 -5.94
C SER A 178 -17.45 -16.49 -4.71
N VAL A 179 -17.20 -15.20 -4.91
CA VAL A 179 -16.89 -14.25 -3.85
C VAL A 179 -18.04 -13.25 -3.71
N ALA A 180 -18.34 -12.85 -2.48
CA ALA A 180 -19.36 -11.82 -2.23
C ALA A 180 -18.73 -10.43 -2.20
N LEU A 181 -19.30 -9.51 -2.97
CA LEU A 181 -18.96 -8.09 -2.84
C LEU A 181 -19.61 -7.54 -1.56
N ILE A 182 -18.81 -6.92 -0.71
CA ILE A 182 -19.25 -6.31 0.54
C ILE A 182 -18.95 -4.80 0.55
N ALA A 183 -19.77 -4.05 1.27
CA ALA A 183 -19.72 -2.59 1.30
C ALA A 183 -19.94 -2.04 2.72
N GLY A 184 -19.26 -0.94 3.03
CA GLY A 184 -19.35 -0.24 4.30
C GLY A 184 -20.23 1.01 4.21
N GLY A 185 -20.20 1.80 5.27
CA GLY A 185 -20.88 3.10 5.36
C GLY A 185 -22.40 3.01 5.53
N GLU A 186 -23.00 4.16 5.83
CA GLU A 186 -24.43 4.31 6.04
C GLU A 186 -25.19 3.96 4.75
N GLY A 187 -25.95 2.87 4.78
CA GLY A 187 -26.66 2.32 3.62
C GLY A 187 -25.97 1.18 2.85
N GLY A 188 -24.75 0.75 3.24
CA GLY A 188 -24.11 -0.44 2.68
C GLY A 188 -23.72 -0.33 1.20
N LYS A 189 -23.31 0.86 0.76
CA LYS A 189 -22.85 1.14 -0.61
C LYS A 189 -21.48 1.81 -0.67
N GLY A 190 -20.93 2.18 0.48
CA GLY A 190 -19.64 2.85 0.59
C GLY A 190 -18.46 1.89 0.50
N PRO A 191 -17.24 2.43 0.27
CA PRO A 191 -16.02 1.64 0.34
C PRO A 191 -15.73 1.19 1.78
N LEU A 192 -14.83 0.24 1.95
CA LEU A 192 -14.27 -0.13 3.24
C LEU A 192 -13.07 0.74 3.58
N VAL A 193 -13.11 1.40 4.73
CA VAL A 193 -12.01 2.18 5.31
C VAL A 193 -11.64 1.53 6.63
N LEU A 194 -10.45 0.91 6.67
CA LEU A 194 -10.05 0.06 7.79
C LEU A 194 -9.52 0.82 9.01
N GLN A 195 -8.95 2.00 8.78
CA GLN A 195 -8.33 2.87 9.79
C GLN A 195 -8.54 4.33 9.39
N ALA A 196 -8.41 5.24 10.35
CA ALA A 196 -8.53 6.68 10.09
C ALA A 196 -7.58 7.10 8.96
N ASN A 197 -8.11 7.86 7.99
CA ASN A 197 -7.40 8.34 6.80
C ASN A 197 -6.75 7.22 5.98
N GLY A 198 -7.26 5.98 6.12
CA GLY A 198 -6.82 4.83 5.36
C GLY A 198 -7.38 4.83 3.94
N SER A 199 -6.71 4.11 3.03
CA SER A 199 -7.21 3.98 1.67
C SER A 199 -8.60 3.33 1.62
N PRO A 200 -9.53 3.82 0.77
CA PRO A 200 -10.81 3.18 0.53
C PRO A 200 -10.63 1.91 -0.33
N TYR A 201 -11.35 0.84 0.02
CA TYR A 201 -11.30 -0.44 -0.69
C TYR A 201 -12.67 -0.95 -1.10
N ARG A 202 -12.73 -1.65 -2.23
CA ARG A 202 -13.78 -2.64 -2.50
C ARG A 202 -13.41 -3.94 -1.78
N GLY A 203 -14.33 -4.48 -0.98
CA GLY A 203 -14.15 -5.73 -0.25
C GLY A 203 -14.80 -6.90 -0.97
N PHE A 204 -14.08 -8.01 -1.08
CA PHE A 204 -14.58 -9.27 -1.62
C PHE A 204 -14.35 -10.37 -0.58
N LEU A 205 -15.41 -11.04 -0.19
CA LEU A 205 -15.36 -12.15 0.74
C LEU A 205 -15.23 -13.45 -0.05
N ASP A 206 -14.14 -14.19 0.14
CA ASP A 206 -13.89 -15.52 -0.45
C ASP A 206 -13.92 -16.57 0.66
N GLY A 207 -14.80 -17.54 0.53
CA GLY A 207 -15.00 -18.62 1.48
C GLY A 207 -14.58 -19.96 0.90
N ARG A 208 -13.93 -20.80 1.70
CA ARG A 208 -13.57 -22.18 1.35
C ARG A 208 -13.83 -23.09 2.54
N ILE A 209 -14.21 -24.34 2.27
CA ILE A 209 -14.41 -25.36 3.29
C ILE A 209 -13.57 -26.61 3.03
N ASP A 210 -13.18 -27.28 4.10
CA ASP A 210 -12.51 -28.59 4.09
C ASP A 210 -13.07 -29.41 5.26
N GLY A 211 -14.07 -30.25 4.98
CA GLY A 211 -14.79 -30.99 6.01
C GLY A 211 -15.47 -30.05 7.01
N ASP A 212 -15.01 -30.07 8.26
CA ASP A 212 -15.47 -29.22 9.37
C ASP A 212 -14.64 -27.93 9.53
N LYS A 213 -13.65 -27.69 8.67
CA LYS A 213 -12.81 -26.49 8.68
C LYS A 213 -13.27 -25.51 7.63
N PHE A 214 -13.00 -24.23 7.88
CA PHE A 214 -13.22 -23.17 6.90
C PHE A 214 -12.03 -22.23 6.81
N LEU A 215 -11.93 -21.56 5.67
CA LEU A 215 -11.10 -20.40 5.44
C LEU A 215 -11.98 -19.30 4.86
N LEU A 216 -12.00 -18.13 5.52
CA LEU A 216 -12.71 -16.96 5.03
C LEU A 216 -11.72 -15.81 4.88
N LEU A 217 -11.56 -15.34 3.64
CA LEU A 217 -10.65 -14.28 3.27
C LEU A 217 -11.44 -13.04 2.83
N LEU A 218 -10.99 -11.88 3.31
CA LEU A 218 -11.41 -10.58 2.83
C LEU A 218 -10.31 -10.02 1.92
N HIS A 219 -10.56 -10.07 0.61
CA HIS A 219 -9.72 -9.44 -0.40
C HIS A 219 -10.12 -7.98 -0.58
N LEU A 220 -9.13 -7.09 -0.57
CA LEU A 220 -9.31 -5.65 -0.67
C LEU A 220 -8.65 -5.15 -1.95
N SER A 221 -9.44 -4.56 -2.84
CA SER A 221 -8.97 -3.95 -4.07
C SER A 221 -9.28 -2.46 -4.09
N ALA A 222 -8.35 -1.67 -4.62
CA ALA A 222 -8.57 -0.27 -4.96
C ALA A 222 -8.60 -0.04 -6.48
N MET A 223 -8.48 -1.11 -7.29
CA MET A 223 -8.31 -1.00 -8.74
C MET A 223 -9.06 -2.12 -9.48
N GLU A 224 -9.72 -1.74 -10.57
CA GLU A 224 -10.34 -2.66 -11.54
C GLU A 224 -9.47 -2.70 -12.80
N LEU A 225 -9.08 -3.90 -13.20
CA LEU A 225 -8.24 -4.17 -14.35
C LEU A 225 -9.09 -4.09 -15.62
N LYS A 226 -8.66 -3.25 -16.57
CA LYS A 226 -9.24 -3.19 -17.91
C LYS A 226 -8.40 -4.04 -18.84
N LYS A 227 -9.06 -4.71 -19.80
CA LYS A 227 -8.34 -5.35 -20.90
C LYS A 227 -7.61 -4.27 -21.70
N PRO A 228 -6.33 -4.47 -22.06
CA PRO A 228 -5.66 -3.57 -22.98
C PRO A 228 -6.42 -3.54 -24.31
N ALA A 229 -6.43 -2.37 -24.98
CA ALA A 229 -6.99 -2.27 -26.31
C ALA A 229 -6.24 -3.24 -27.25
N ALA A 230 -6.96 -3.99 -28.08
CA ALA A 230 -6.34 -4.84 -29.08
C ALA A 230 -5.46 -3.96 -29.98
N LYS A 231 -4.18 -4.32 -30.15
CA LYS A 231 -3.38 -3.73 -31.21
C LYS A 231 -4.08 -4.08 -32.52
N SER A 232 -4.55 -3.07 -33.25
CA SER A 232 -4.87 -3.25 -34.65
C SER A 232 -3.58 -3.72 -35.32
N GLU A 233 -3.57 -4.95 -35.82
CA GLU A 233 -2.59 -5.36 -36.82
C GLU A 233 -2.78 -4.42 -38.01
N LYS A 234 -2.02 -3.34 -38.06
CA LYS A 234 -1.86 -2.60 -39.30
C LYS A 234 -1.02 -3.50 -40.20
N GLU A 235 -1.68 -3.95 -41.26
CA GLU A 235 -1.17 -4.58 -42.47
C GLU A 235 0.29 -4.15 -42.72
N ALA A 236 1.19 -5.13 -42.61
CA ALA A 236 2.45 -5.07 -43.32
C ALA A 236 2.13 -5.46 -44.77
N GLU A 237 1.95 -4.44 -45.60
CA GLU A 237 2.04 -4.55 -47.06
C GLU A 237 3.29 -3.82 -47.52
#